data_AF-A0A1I6BRA1-F1
#
_entry.id   AF-A0A1I6BRA1-F1
#
_cell.length_a   1.000
_cell.length_b   1.000
_cell.length_c   1.000
_cell.angle_alpha   90.00
_cell.angle_beta   90.00
_cell.angle_gamma   90.00
#
_symmetry.space_group_name_H-M   'P 1'
#
loop_
_entity.id
_entity.type
_entity.pdbx_description
1 polymer ?
#
loop_
_entity_poly.entity_id
_entity_poly.type
_entity_poly.pdbx_seq_one_letter_code
_entity_poly.pdbx_strand_id
1 'polypeptide(L)'
;MESYIQKSLEEWKQEISELLSAIDEEYDKVKQELKLYMYKYGITKQVIQSTVNEELIENIRDLYHRPFEEKYHELKEEIKDLDEKRKVFQMFVNKIEEVSRKEDNKQPYIPNVLQTN
;
A
#
# COMPACT_ATOMS: atom_id res chain seq x y z
N MET A 1 -7.51 -22.28 27.24
CA MET A 1 -6.84 -21.01 26.88
C MET A 1 -6.80 -20.78 25.37
N GLU A 2 -6.84 -21.85 24.57
CA GLU A 2 -6.71 -21.84 23.10
C GLU A 2 -7.80 -21.06 22.35
N SER A 3 -9.09 -21.16 22.72
CA SER A 3 -10.17 -20.46 22.02
C SER A 3 -10.10 -18.93 22.11
N TYR A 4 -9.72 -18.39 23.28
CA TYR A 4 -9.64 -16.93 23.46
C TYR A 4 -8.47 -16.35 22.66
N ILE A 5 -7.30 -16.98 22.72
CA ILE A 5 -6.10 -16.52 21.99
C ILE A 5 -6.34 -16.60 20.48
N GLN A 6 -6.92 -17.70 19.99
CA GLN A 6 -7.21 -17.85 18.57
C GLN A 6 -8.23 -16.83 18.07
N LYS A 7 -9.29 -16.57 18.84
CA LYS A 7 -10.25 -15.52 18.52
C LYS A 7 -9.59 -14.14 18.48
N SER A 8 -8.75 -13.80 19.47
CA SER A 8 -8.04 -12.52 19.48
C SER A 8 -7.05 -12.36 18.33
N LEU A 9 -6.39 -13.44 17.91
CA LEU A 9 -5.50 -13.40 16.73
C LEU A 9 -6.30 -13.18 15.43
N GLU A 10 -7.48 -13.79 15.31
CA GLU A 10 -8.35 -13.59 14.14
C GLU A 10 -8.92 -12.17 14.10
N GLU A 11 -9.41 -11.65 15.24
CA GLU A 11 -9.88 -10.26 15.36
C GLU A 11 -8.77 -9.27 14.99
N TRP A 12 -7.56 -9.46 15.53
CA TRP A 12 -6.43 -8.60 15.21
C TRP A 12 -6.01 -8.72 13.73
N LYS A 13 -6.02 -9.94 13.15
CA LYS A 13 -5.78 -10.12 11.71
C LYS A 13 -6.78 -9.33 10.89
N GLN A 14 -8.06 -9.40 11.24
CA GLN A 14 -9.11 -8.68 10.53
C GLN A 14 -8.89 -7.16 10.58
N GLU A 15 -8.59 -6.61 11.75
CA GLU A 15 -8.28 -5.18 11.91
C GLU A 15 -7.11 -4.74 11.01
N ILE A 16 -6.01 -5.51 11.02
CA ILE A 16 -4.84 -5.20 10.18
C ILE A 16 -5.17 -5.35 8.68
N SER A 17 -5.98 -6.35 8.31
CA SER A 17 -6.42 -6.54 6.93
C SER A 17 -7.32 -5.40 6.44
N GLU A 18 -8.19 -4.85 7.30
CA GLU A 18 -9.00 -3.67 6.98
C GLU A 18 -8.12 -2.44 6.75
N LEU A 19 -7.11 -2.23 7.60
CA LEU A 19 -6.12 -1.15 7.41
C LEU A 19 -5.31 -1.34 6.13
N LEU A 20 -4.88 -2.57 5.82
CA LEU A 20 -4.17 -2.89 4.57
C LEU A 20 -5.03 -2.58 3.35
N SER A 21 -6.32 -2.95 3.36
CA SER A 21 -7.26 -2.65 2.28
C SER A 21 -7.42 -1.15 2.06
N ALA A 22 -7.49 -0.35 3.13
CA ALA A 22 -7.56 1.10 3.02
C ALA A 22 -6.29 1.69 2.40
N ILE A 23 -5.11 1.16 2.76
CA ILE A 23 -3.83 1.56 2.17
C ILE A 23 -3.77 1.16 0.68
N ASP A 24 -4.26 -0.02 0.32
CA ASP A 24 -4.35 -0.47 -1.08
C ASP A 24 -5.22 0.46 -1.92
N GLU A 25 -6.39 0.89 -1.40
CA GLU A 25 -7.26 1.84 -2.07
C GLU A 25 -6.62 3.22 -2.25
N GLU A 26 -5.92 3.72 -1.23
CA GLU A 26 -5.18 4.97 -1.30
C GLU A 26 -4.05 4.88 -2.33
N TYR A 27 -3.29 3.78 -2.30
CA TYR A 27 -2.24 3.51 -3.27
C TYR A 27 -2.74 3.56 -4.70
N ASP A 28 -3.88 2.90 -4.99
CA ASP A 28 -4.45 2.89 -6.34
C ASP A 28 -4.93 4.27 -6.78
N LYS A 29 -5.49 5.07 -5.87
CA LYS A 29 -5.87 6.47 -6.15
C LYS A 29 -4.65 7.32 -6.49
N VAL A 30 -3.63 7.30 -5.64
CA VAL A 30 -2.38 8.07 -5.84
C VAL A 30 -1.67 7.62 -7.12
N LYS A 31 -1.68 6.32 -7.43
CA LYS A 31 -1.13 5.77 -8.69
C LYS A 31 -1.85 6.27 -9.93
N GLN A 32 -3.18 6.36 -9.89
CA GLN A 32 -3.94 6.94 -10.99
C GLN A 32 -3.66 8.43 -11.15
N GLU A 33 -3.61 9.17 -10.04
CA GLU A 33 -3.29 10.59 -10.04
C GLU A 33 -1.87 10.87 -10.54
N LEU A 34 -0.88 10.07 -10.11
CA LEU A 34 0.50 10.15 -10.59
C LEU A 34 0.56 10.00 -12.11
N LYS A 35 -0.18 9.02 -12.65
CA LYS A 35 -0.26 8.80 -14.11
C LYS A 35 -0.87 10.02 -14.82
N LEU A 36 -1.91 10.62 -14.25
CA LEU A 36 -2.51 11.84 -14.79
C LEU A 36 -1.51 13.00 -14.81
N TYR A 37 -0.80 13.24 -13.70
CA TYR A 37 0.20 14.31 -13.61
C TYR A 37 1.41 14.06 -14.49
N MET A 38 1.81 12.81 -14.70
CA MET A 38 2.81 12.43 -15.70
C MET A 38 2.41 12.91 -17.10
N TYR A 39 1.15 12.68 -17.50
CA TYR A 39 0.65 13.15 -18.80
C TYR A 39 0.56 14.67 -18.87
N LYS A 40 0.02 15.33 -17.83
CA LYS A 40 -0.07 16.80 -17.77
C LYS A 40 1.31 17.46 -17.90
N TYR A 41 2.29 16.96 -17.16
CA TYR A 41 3.68 17.42 -17.24
C TYR A 41 4.29 17.16 -18.63
N GLY A 42 4.07 15.98 -19.20
CA GLY A 42 4.52 15.65 -20.55
C GLY A 42 3.93 16.55 -21.64
N ILE A 43 2.63 16.84 -21.59
CA ILE A 43 1.94 17.73 -22.53
C ILE A 43 2.49 19.15 -22.43
N THR A 44 2.58 19.70 -21.21
CA THR A 44 3.10 21.07 -21.02
C THR A 44 4.54 21.21 -21.52
N LYS A 45 5.37 20.18 -21.34
CA LYS A 45 6.73 20.13 -21.91
C LYS A 45 6.72 20.22 -23.43
N GLN A 46 5.85 19.47 -24.10
CA GLN A 46 5.72 19.50 -25.57
C GLN A 46 5.21 20.86 -26.07
N VAL A 47 4.24 21.47 -25.37
CA VAL A 47 3.73 22.80 -25.72
C VAL A 47 4.82 23.87 -25.59
N ILE A 48 5.61 23.83 -24.51
CA ILE A 48 6.76 24.74 -24.34
C ILE A 48 7.75 24.58 -25.51
N GLN A 49 8.06 23.34 -25.89
CA GLN A 49 9.01 23.05 -26.98
C GLN A 49 8.53 23.49 -28.36
N SER A 50 7.22 23.55 -28.59
CA SER A 50 6.62 23.96 -29.87
C SER A 50 6.23 25.43 -29.92
N THR A 51 6.38 26.18 -28.82
CA THR A 51 6.07 27.61 -28.74
C THR A 51 7.32 28.44 -28.98
N VAL A 52 7.19 29.52 -29.75
CA VAL A 52 8.31 30.45 -30.08
C VAL A 52 8.24 31.74 -29.26
N ASN A 53 7.05 32.11 -28.78
CA ASN A 53 6.86 33.31 -27.97
C ASN A 53 7.32 33.05 -26.53
N GLU A 54 8.39 33.74 -26.12
CA GLU A 54 9.01 33.58 -24.80
C GLU A 54 8.08 33.96 -23.64
N GLU A 55 7.25 35.00 -23.79
CA GLU A 55 6.29 35.40 -22.76
C GLU A 55 5.23 34.32 -22.53
N LEU A 56 4.71 33.72 -23.61
CA LEU A 56 3.78 32.60 -23.50
C LEU A 56 4.46 31.37 -22.90
N ILE A 57 5.73 31.11 -23.21
CA ILE A 57 6.50 30.02 -22.62
C ILE A 57 6.63 30.21 -21.11
N GLU A 58 7.00 31.40 -20.63
CA GLU A 58 7.11 31.66 -19.20
C GLU A 58 5.76 31.53 -18.49
N ASN A 59 4.69 32.06 -19.08
CA ASN A 59 3.34 31.88 -18.54
C ASN A 59 2.94 30.41 -18.42
N ILE A 60 3.24 29.59 -19.44
CA ILE A 60 2.94 28.15 -19.40
C ILE A 60 3.82 27.43 -18.36
N ARG A 61 5.08 27.86 -18.20
CA ARG A 61 5.99 27.32 -17.19
C ARG A 61 5.46 27.53 -15.79
N ASP A 62 5.07 28.76 -15.48
CA ASP A 62 4.66 29.14 -14.13
C ASP A 62 3.25 28.64 -13.78
N LEU A 63 2.30 28.72 -14.72
CA LEU A 63 0.90 28.34 -14.45
C LEU A 63 0.66 26.83 -14.49
N TYR A 64 1.45 26.09 -15.27
CA TYR A 64 1.16 24.68 -15.54
C TYR A 64 2.38 23.78 -15.35
N HIS A 65 3.49 24.04 -16.04
CA HIS A 65 4.59 23.07 -16.11
C HIS A 65 5.22 22.80 -14.75
N ARG A 66 5.63 23.84 -14.02
CA ARG A 66 6.28 23.73 -12.72
C ARG A 66 5.32 23.16 -11.66
N PRO A 67 4.07 23.64 -11.51
CA PRO A 67 3.11 23.01 -10.59
C PRO A 67 2.83 21.53 -10.90
N PHE A 68 2.78 21.14 -12.18
CA PHE A 68 2.57 19.74 -12.55
C PHE A 68 3.80 18.88 -12.28
N GLU A 69 5.00 19.42 -12.46
CA GLU A 69 6.26 18.77 -12.10
C GLU A 69 6.34 18.52 -10.59
N GLU A 70 6.12 19.57 -9.79
CA GLU A 70 6.14 19.51 -8.33
C GLU A 70 5.15 18.46 -7.83
N LYS A 71 3.89 18.52 -8.29
CA LYS A 71 2.88 17.54 -7.89
C LYS A 71 3.20 16.11 -8.35
N TYR A 72 3.79 15.95 -9.54
CA TYR A 72 4.25 14.64 -10.01
C TYR A 72 5.35 14.06 -9.10
N HIS A 73 6.26 14.90 -8.61
CA HIS A 73 7.31 14.49 -7.69
C HIS A 73 6.77 14.18 -6.28
N GLU A 74 5.83 14.98 -5.77
CA GLU A 74 5.14 14.68 -4.51
C GLU A 74 4.46 13.31 -4.56
N LEU A 75 3.65 13.07 -5.60
CA LEU A 75 2.92 11.80 -5.77
C LEU A 75 3.86 10.59 -5.93
N LYS A 76 5.08 10.80 -6.45
CA LYS A 76 6.10 9.75 -6.51
C LYS A 76 6.61 9.33 -5.14
N GLU A 77 6.85 10.29 -4.25
CA GLU A 77 7.29 9.97 -2.89
C GLU A 77 6.14 9.36 -2.09
N GLU A 78 4.92 9.88 -2.25
CA GLU A 78 3.71 9.31 -1.63
C GLU A 78 3.48 7.85 -2.01
N ILE A 79 3.64 7.48 -3.29
CA ILE A 79 3.56 6.08 -3.74
C ILE A 79 4.60 5.20 -3.04
N LYS A 80 5.84 5.68 -2.86
CA LYS A 80 6.89 4.89 -2.21
C LYS A 80 6.54 4.64 -0.75
N ASP A 81 6.05 5.66 -0.05
CA ASP A 81 5.64 5.56 1.34
C ASP A 81 4.45 4.60 1.50
N LEU A 82 3.48 4.67 0.59
CA LEU A 82 2.35 3.73 0.56
C LEU A 82 2.82 2.31 0.26
N ASP A 83 3.71 2.09 -0.72
CA ASP A 83 4.26 0.76 -1.00
C ASP A 83 4.99 0.17 0.20
N GLU A 84 5.72 0.98 0.96
CA GLU A 84 6.39 0.50 2.18
C GLU A 84 5.38 0.16 3.28
N LYS A 85 4.37 1.00 3.49
CA LYS A 85 3.25 0.70 4.42
C LYS A 85 2.58 -0.62 4.05
N ARG A 86 2.25 -0.84 2.77
CA ARG A 86 1.63 -2.09 2.30
C ARG A 86 2.46 -3.31 2.65
N LYS A 87 3.77 -3.29 2.41
CA LYS A 87 4.67 -4.40 2.77
C LYS A 87 4.66 -4.68 4.27
N VAL A 88 4.71 -3.65 5.10
CA VAL A 88 4.71 -3.78 6.56
C VAL A 88 3.41 -4.39 7.05
N PHE A 89 2.26 -3.89 6.59
CA PHE A 89 0.94 -4.41 6.98
C PHE A 89 0.72 -5.84 6.46
N GLN A 90 1.13 -6.15 5.24
CA GLN A 90 1.12 -7.52 4.73
C GLN A 90 2.00 -8.45 5.57
N MET A 91 3.16 -7.97 6.02
CA MET A 91 4.04 -8.75 6.90
C MET A 91 3.38 -9.05 8.26
N PHE A 92 2.63 -8.09 8.83
CA PHE A 92 1.83 -8.34 10.03
C PHE A 92 0.79 -9.44 9.82
N VAL A 93 -0.02 -9.34 8.75
CA VAL A 93 -1.03 -10.37 8.40
C VAL A 93 -0.37 -11.75 8.29
N ASN A 94 0.72 -11.84 7.51
CA ASN A 94 1.46 -13.09 7.32
C ASN A 94 1.97 -13.67 8.64
N LYS A 95 2.45 -12.81 9.54
CA LYS A 95 2.98 -13.24 10.84
C LYS A 95 1.88 -13.76 11.76
N ILE A 96 0.72 -13.10 11.79
CA ILE A 96 -0.43 -13.53 12.57
C ILE A 96 -0.90 -14.91 12.09
N GLU A 97 -0.96 -15.12 10.78
CA GLU A 97 -1.30 -16.42 10.21
C GLU A 97 -0.27 -17.50 10.55
N GLU A 98 1.02 -17.19 10.49
CA GLU A 98 2.09 -18.13 10.85
C GLU A 98 1.96 -18.58 12.31
N VAL A 99 1.70 -17.64 13.23
CA VAL A 99 1.51 -17.93 14.65
C VAL A 99 0.24 -18.77 14.86
N SER A 100 -0.86 -18.41 14.20
CA SER A 100 -2.13 -19.12 14.30
C SER A 100 -1.98 -20.59 13.85
N ARG A 101 -1.32 -20.83 12.71
CA ARG A 101 -1.03 -22.21 12.22
C ARG A 101 -0.12 -23.01 13.16
N LYS A 102 0.79 -22.36 13.88
CA LYS A 102 1.69 -23.03 14.83
C LYS A 102 0.96 -23.45 16.10
N GLU A 103 -0.03 -22.70 16.54
CA GLU A 103 -0.90 -23.10 17.66
C GLU A 103 -1.81 -24.26 17.25
N ASP A 104 -2.38 -24.25 16.03
CA ASP A 104 -3.23 -25.35 15.53
C ASP A 104 -2.48 -26.70 15.39
N ASN A 105 -1.15 -26.66 15.17
CA ASN A 105 -0.32 -27.85 15.00
C ASN A 105 0.20 -28.45 16.33
N LYS A 106 -0.08 -27.84 17.48
CA LYS A 106 0.16 -28.48 18.79
C LYS A 106 -0.99 -29.44 19.08
N GLN A 107 -0.93 -30.66 18.53
CA GLN A 107 -1.87 -31.73 18.90
C GLN A 107 -1.86 -31.95 20.44
N PRO A 108 -3.01 -32.26 21.07
CA PRO A 108 -3.01 -32.72 22.44
C PRO A 108 -2.25 -34.04 22.52
N TYR A 109 -1.26 -34.13 23.40
CA TYR A 109 -0.66 -35.41 23.77
C TYR A 109 -1.77 -36.31 24.34
N ILE A 110 -2.12 -37.38 23.63
CA ILE A 110 -3.00 -38.45 24.13
C ILE A 110 -2.07 -39.52 24.72
N PRO A 111 -2.00 -39.69 26.06
CA PRO A 111 -1.21 -40.75 26.66
C PRO A 111 -1.79 -42.11 26.28
N ASN A 112 -0.95 -43.00 25.75
CA ASN A 112 -1.27 -44.40 25.49
C ASN A 112 -1.51 -45.17 26.81
N VAL A 113 -2.68 -45.01 27.42
CA VAL A 113 -3.11 -45.82 28.57
C VAL A 113 -4.57 -46.23 28.42
N LEU A 114 -4.96 -46.81 27.28
CA LEU A 114 -6.17 -47.65 27.15
C LEU A 114 -6.03 -48.68 26.02
N GLN A 115 -4.87 -49.35 25.90
CA GLN A 115 -4.76 -50.61 25.16
C GLN A 115 -4.34 -51.72 26.13
N THR A 116 -5.28 -52.14 26.97
CA THR A 116 -5.19 -53.43 27.64
C THR A 116 -6.56 -54.11 27.64
N ASN A 117 -6.54 -55.31 27.04
CA ASN A 117 -7.53 -56.38 26.97
C ASN A 117 -8.57 -56.30 25.85
#